data_AF-A0A9Q3L0F3-F1
#
_entry.id   AF-A0A9Q3L0F3-F1
#
_cell.length_a   1.000
_cell.length_b   1.000
_cell.length_c   1.000
_cell.angle_alpha   90.00
_cell.angle_beta   90.00
_cell.angle_gamma   90.00
#
_symmetry.space_group_name_H-M   'P 1'
#
loop_
_entity.id
_entity.type
_entity.pdbx_description
1 polymer ?
#
loop_
_entity_poly.entity_id
_entity_poly.type
_entity_poly.pdbx_seq_one_letter_code
_entity_poly.pdbx_strand_id
1 'polypeptide(L)'
;MSFENDKYSVDQDPYEWCLRQSKRLKAFDPQINIQMRNHKLVTQMPGELQHAVKCRCNHNCTLDDIANTLQDLRRRTNKGK
;
A
#
# COMPACT_ATOMS: atom_id res chain seq x y z
N MET A 1 -18.21 5.86 -6.22
CA MET A 1 -16.75 5.56 -6.23
C MET A 1 -16.44 4.66 -5.05
N SER A 2 -16.37 3.34 -5.26
CA SER A 2 -16.09 2.37 -4.19
C SER A 2 -14.60 2.32 -3.88
N PHE A 3 -14.25 2.34 -2.58
CA PHE A 3 -12.88 2.21 -2.08
C PHE A 3 -12.14 1.00 -2.67
N GLU A 4 -12.87 -0.09 -2.95
CA GLU A 4 -12.35 -1.35 -3.50
C GLU A 4 -11.82 -1.26 -4.94
N ASN A 5 -12.20 -0.21 -5.70
CA ASN A 5 -11.74 -0.01 -7.06
C ASN A 5 -10.48 0.88 -7.16
N ASP A 6 -10.01 1.47 -6.04
CA ASP A 6 -8.87 2.37 -6.02
C ASP A 6 -7.56 1.60 -5.84
N LYS A 7 -7.19 0.82 -6.86
CA LYS A 7 -5.96 0.02 -6.83
C LYS A 7 -4.72 0.91 -6.98
N TYR A 8 -3.63 0.50 -6.34
CA TYR A 8 -2.33 1.16 -6.51
C TYR A 8 -1.80 0.96 -7.94
N SER A 9 -1.34 2.04 -8.57
CA SER A 9 -0.54 2.00 -9.81
C SER A 9 0.89 2.47 -9.56
N VAL A 10 1.86 1.89 -10.29
CA VAL A 10 3.29 2.25 -10.23
C VAL A 10 3.60 3.67 -10.71
N ASP A 11 2.67 4.30 -11.42
CA ASP A 11 2.77 5.70 -11.86
C ASP A 11 2.52 6.70 -10.73
N GLN A 12 1.92 6.26 -9.63
CA GLN A 12 1.59 7.12 -8.50
C GLN A 12 2.74 7.21 -7.50
N ASP A 13 2.78 8.29 -6.72
CA ASP A 13 3.67 8.34 -5.58
C ASP A 13 3.21 7.34 -4.49
N PRO A 14 4.07 6.41 -4.06
CA PRO A 14 3.70 5.39 -3.07
C PRO A 14 3.29 5.98 -1.73
N TYR A 15 3.95 7.05 -1.30
CA TYR A 15 3.71 7.67 -0.01
C TYR A 15 2.37 8.40 -0.03
N GLU A 16 2.13 9.20 -1.06
CA GLU A 16 0.85 9.91 -1.24
C GLU A 16 -0.33 8.94 -1.35
N TRP A 17 -0.17 7.85 -2.10
CA TRP A 17 -1.22 6.85 -2.24
C TRP A 17 -1.52 6.15 -0.90
N CYS A 18 -0.49 5.69 -0.19
CA CYS A 18 -0.64 5.07 1.13
C CYS A 18 -1.30 6.03 2.13
N LEU A 19 -0.90 7.30 2.15
CA LEU A 19 -1.49 8.32 3.02
C LEU A 19 -2.96 8.57 2.68
N ARG A 20 -3.30 8.69 1.39
CA ARG A 20 -4.67 8.91 0.92
C ARG A 20 -5.58 7.75 1.31
N GLN A 21 -5.18 6.51 1.03
CA GLN A 21 -5.99 5.34 1.39
C GLN A 21 -6.08 5.15 2.91
N SER A 22 -5.02 5.44 3.65
CA SER A 22 -5.02 5.42 5.12
C SER A 22 -6.04 6.42 5.70
N LYS A 23 -6.09 7.65 5.18
CA LYS A 23 -7.09 8.66 5.57
C LYS A 23 -8.51 8.21 5.24
N ARG A 24 -8.72 7.63 4.04
CA ARG A 24 -10.04 7.09 3.64
C ARG A 24 -10.48 5.96 4.56
N LEU A 25 -9.59 5.00 4.83
CA LEU A 25 -9.86 3.90 5.75
C LEU A 25 -10.26 4.40 7.13
N LYS A 26 -9.55 5.39 7.66
CA LYS A 26 -9.86 6.01 8.95
C LYS A 26 -11.19 6.78 8.93
N ALA A 27 -11.58 7.35 7.79
CA ALA A 27 -12.87 8.01 7.64
C ALA A 27 -14.04 7.01 7.58
N PHE A 28 -13.84 5.84 6.96
CA PHE A 28 -14.83 4.77 6.92
C PHE A 28 -14.92 3.99 8.23
N ASP A 29 -13.78 3.73 8.87
CA ASP A 29 -13.66 2.99 10.11
C ASP A 29 -12.67 3.74 11.04
N PRO A 30 -13.17 4.64 11.89
CA PRO A 30 -12.34 5.44 12.81
C PRO A 30 -11.58 4.58 13.84
N GLN A 31 -12.07 3.38 14.12
CA GLN A 31 -11.49 2.45 15.09
C GLN A 31 -10.55 1.43 14.44
N ILE A 32 -10.28 1.56 13.13
CA ILE A 32 -9.39 0.64 12.42
C ILE A 32 -8.01 0.60 13.08
N ASN A 33 -7.59 -0.59 13.47
CA ASN A 33 -6.25 -0.78 14.01
C ASN A 33 -5.20 -0.72 12.87
N ILE A 34 -3.95 -0.47 13.24
CA ILE A 34 -2.85 -0.31 12.28
C ILE A 34 -2.70 -1.55 11.39
N GLN A 35 -2.84 -2.74 11.97
CA GLN A 35 -2.68 -4.02 11.27
C GLN A 35 -3.77 -4.25 10.21
N MET A 36 -5.05 -4.03 10.54
CA MET A 36 -6.18 -4.10 9.63
C MET A 36 -6.08 -3.06 8.53
N ARG A 37 -5.69 -1.82 8.88
CA ARG A 37 -5.47 -0.77 7.89
C ARG A 37 -4.40 -1.20 6.88
N ASN A 38 -3.27 -1.70 7.36
CA ASN A 38 -2.17 -2.13 6.51
C ASN A 38 -2.55 -3.35 5.67
N HIS A 39 -3.27 -4.31 6.25
CA HIS A 39 -3.81 -5.44 5.50
C HIS A 39 -4.72 -4.97 4.36
N LYS A 40 -5.64 -4.04 4.63
CA LYS A 40 -6.54 -3.46 3.61
C LYS A 40 -5.77 -2.72 2.52
N LEU A 41 -4.73 -1.96 2.87
CA LEU A 41 -3.85 -1.29 1.90
C LEU A 41 -3.18 -2.31 0.98
N VAL A 42 -2.59 -3.36 1.55
CA VAL A 42 -1.91 -4.42 0.80
C VAL A 42 -2.88 -5.19 -0.10
N THR A 43 -4.13 -5.40 0.31
CA THR A 43 -5.14 -6.03 -0.56
C THR A 43 -5.57 -5.17 -1.75
N GLN A 44 -5.32 -3.87 -1.74
CA GLN A 44 -5.59 -2.99 -2.89
C GLN A 44 -4.46 -2.94 -3.91
N MET A 45 -3.34 -3.62 -3.63
CA MET A 45 -2.23 -3.72 -4.56
C MET A 45 -2.49 -4.82 -5.59
N PRO A 46 -2.03 -4.67 -6.85
CA PRO A 46 -2.08 -5.75 -7.83
C PRO A 46 -1.22 -6.94 -7.36
N GLY A 47 -1.60 -8.16 -7.74
CA GLY A 47 -1.14 -9.40 -7.10
C GLY A 47 0.38 -9.54 -6.93
N GLU A 48 1.17 -9.13 -7.91
CA GLU A 48 2.64 -9.17 -7.81
C GLU A 48 3.19 -8.18 -6.76
N LEU A 49 2.65 -6.96 -6.72
CA LEU A 49 3.01 -5.98 -5.70
C LEU A 49 2.52 -6.39 -4.32
N GLN A 50 1.31 -6.95 -4.23
CA GLN A 50 0.78 -7.49 -2.99
C GLN A 50 1.71 -8.58 -2.43
N HIS A 51 2.13 -9.52 -3.26
CA HIS A 51 3.04 -10.59 -2.85
C HIS A 51 4.41 -10.02 -2.43
N ALA A 52 4.98 -9.13 -3.24
CA ALA A 52 6.27 -8.51 -2.95
C ALA A 52 6.27 -7.70 -1.64
N VAL A 53 5.19 -6.95 -1.36
CA VAL A 53 5.03 -6.23 -0.10
C VAL A 53 4.84 -7.20 1.06
N LYS A 54 4.03 -8.26 0.93
CA LYS A 54 3.87 -9.29 1.97
C LYS A 54 5.18 -10.02 2.31
N CYS A 55 6.04 -10.27 1.33
CA CYS A 55 7.34 -10.90 1.55
C CYS A 55 8.34 -10.00 2.30
N ARG A 56 8.16 -8.67 2.21
CA ARG A 56 9.11 -7.69 2.79
C ARG A 56 8.57 -7.03 4.06
N CYS A 57 7.26 -6.96 4.22
CA CYS A 57 6.61 -6.37 5.36
C CYS A 57 6.03 -7.46 6.30
N ASN A 58 6.53 -7.51 7.54
CA ASN A 58 5.95 -8.31 8.61
C ASN A 58 4.61 -7.75 9.12
N HIS A 59 3.90 -8.52 9.96
CA HIS A 59 2.62 -8.11 10.57
C HIS A 59 2.65 -6.79 11.35
N ASN A 60 3.83 -6.33 11.76
CA ASN A 60 4.04 -5.08 12.50
C ASN A 60 4.56 -3.93 11.64
N CYS A 61 4.59 -4.08 10.31
CA CYS A 61 5.07 -3.01 9.44
C CYS A 61 4.22 -1.74 9.56
N THR A 62 4.89 -0.61 9.43
CA THR A 62 4.26 0.71 9.45
C THR A 62 3.79 1.10 8.04
N LEU A 63 3.06 2.21 7.95
CA LEU A 63 2.70 2.79 6.65
C LEU A 63 3.96 3.16 5.83
N ASP A 64 4.99 3.63 6.54
CA ASP A 64 6.28 4.01 5.96
C ASP A 64 7.02 2.80 5.39
N ASP A 65 7.02 1.66 6.10
CA ASP A 65 7.62 0.41 5.58
C ASP A 65 6.98 -0.03 4.26
N ILE A 66 5.65 0.07 4.17
CA ILE A 66 4.90 -0.26 2.97
C ILE A 66 5.24 0.70 1.83
N ALA A 67 5.24 2.02 2.10
CA ALA A 67 5.56 3.04 1.10
C ALA A 67 7.01 2.91 0.60
N ASN A 68 7.97 2.69 1.50
CA ASN A 68 9.37 2.46 1.16
C ASN A 68 9.55 1.19 0.32
N THR A 69 8.84 0.11 0.67
CA THR A 69 8.87 -1.12 -0.11
C THR A 69 8.35 -0.91 -1.53
N LEU A 70 7.21 -0.21 -1.68
CA LEU A 70 6.65 0.14 -2.98
C LEU A 70 7.60 1.04 -3.79
N GLN A 71 8.29 1.97 -3.13
CA GLN A 71 9.26 2.85 -3.77
C GLN A 71 10.50 2.08 -4.26
N ASP A 72 11.02 1.13 -3.48
CA ASP A 72 12.09 0.23 -3.91
C ASP A 72 11.65 -0.64 -5.09
N LEU A 73 10.44 -1.21 -5.05
CA LEU A 73 9.88 -2.00 -6.16
C LEU A 73 9.77 -1.16 -7.43
N ARG A 74 9.22 0.06 -7.33
CA ARG A 74 9.13 1.00 -8.46
C ARG A 74 10.51 1.31 -9.06
N ARG A 75 11.53 1.53 -8.21
CA ARG A 75 12.91 1.78 -8.67
C ARG A 75 13.52 0.57 -9.37
N ARG A 76 13.23 -0.66 -8.91
CA ARG A 76 13.73 -1.89 -9.55
C ARG A 76 13.04 -2.16 -10.88
N THR A 77 11.72 -1.98 -10.95
CA THR A 77 10.96 -2.14 -12.20
C THR A 77 11.36 -1.10 -13.25
N ASN A 78 11.66 0.14 -12.84
CA ASN A 78 12.14 1.18 -13.77
C ASN A 78 13.60 1.02 -14.19
N LYS A 79 14.44 0.28 -13.46
CA LYS A 79 15.84 0.02 -13.85
C LYS A 79 16.00 -0.97 -15.01
N GLY A 80 14.90 -1.59 -15.46
CA GLY A 80 14.89 -2.53 -16.59
C GLY A 80 14.41 -1.93 -17.92
N LYS A 81 14.23 -0.60 -18.00
CA LYS A 81 13.87 0.10 -19.24
C LYS A 81 14.99 1.03 -19.68
#